data_AF-A0A2B7VPP2-F1
#
_entry.id   AF-A0A2B7VPP2-F1
#
_cell.length_a   1.000
_cell.length_b   1.000
_cell.length_c   1.000
_cell.angle_alpha   90.00
_cell.angle_beta   90.00
_cell.angle_gamma   90.00
#
_symmetry.space_group_name_H-M   'P 1'
#
loop_
_entity.id
_entity.type
_entity.pdbx_description
1 polymer ?
#
loop_
_entity_poly.entity_id
_entity_poly.type
_entity_poly.pdbx_seq_one_letter_code
_entity_poly.pdbx_strand_id
1 'polypeptide(L)'
;MLDIFADVGEWCDICGNSIPPTDERNMYIDGLEKTLCKSCSGQIEQTLKVLDFRLICDLLSELIKGFGRVKVRQFNLVTAERYIIENEVVLTIEKRGGKFNQEPLGQFVSLSTQELITVIEFLKRKINPNLWMNAVIGNVLEKQMIITLGQAEWSENK
;
A
#
# COMPACT_ATOMS: atom_id res chain seq x y z
N MET A 1 8.76 34.86 23.85
CA MET A 1 9.61 33.89 24.58
C MET A 1 9.25 32.53 23.98
N LEU A 2 10.25 31.84 23.45
CA LEU A 2 10.19 30.72 22.49
C LEU A 2 9.07 29.70 22.78
N ASP A 3 8.33 29.32 21.74
CA ASP A 3 7.44 28.14 21.73
C ASP A 3 8.27 26.89 22.03
N ILE A 4 8.23 26.44 23.28
CA ILE A 4 8.92 25.23 23.78
C ILE A 4 8.19 23.95 23.32
N PHE A 5 7.18 24.09 22.45
CA PHE A 5 6.42 23.03 21.80
C PHE A 5 6.37 23.21 20.28
N ALA A 6 7.40 23.83 19.68
CA ALA A 6 7.58 23.73 18.23
C ALA A 6 7.69 22.24 17.88
N ASP A 7 6.65 21.72 17.21
CA ASP A 7 6.46 20.33 16.78
C ASP A 7 7.77 19.54 16.75
N VAL A 8 7.99 18.73 17.79
CA VAL A 8 9.02 17.70 17.71
C VAL A 8 8.45 16.67 16.74
N GLY A 9 8.68 16.90 15.45
CA GLY A 9 8.18 16.02 14.40
C GLY A 9 8.62 14.57 14.66
N GLU A 10 7.82 13.63 14.17
CA GLU A 10 8.02 12.19 14.36
C GLU A 10 9.44 11.75 13.99
N TRP A 11 9.90 10.65 14.58
CA TRP A 11 11.26 10.15 14.36
C TRP A 11 11.25 9.14 13.22
N CYS A 12 12.28 9.18 12.37
CA CYS A 12 12.42 8.19 11.31
C CYS A 12 12.80 6.83 11.88
N ASP A 13 11.98 5.82 11.64
CA ASP A 13 12.19 4.44 12.12
C ASP A 13 13.44 3.76 11.56
N ILE A 14 14.06 4.34 10.51
CA ILE A 14 15.27 3.79 9.87
C ILE A 14 16.52 4.54 10.35
N CYS A 15 16.55 5.87 10.24
CA CYS A 15 17.77 6.65 10.52
C CYS A 15 17.76 7.36 11.87
N GLY A 16 16.65 7.31 12.62
CA GLY A 16 16.53 7.92 13.95
C GLY A 16 16.57 9.44 13.95
N ASN A 17 16.47 10.10 12.80
CA ASN A 17 16.42 11.56 12.70
C ASN A 17 14.98 12.06 12.84
N SER A 18 14.79 13.25 13.43
CA SER A 18 13.50 13.93 13.46
C SER A 18 13.08 14.31 12.03
N ILE A 19 11.79 14.10 11.74
CA ILE A 19 11.18 14.33 10.44
C ILE A 19 10.33 15.60 10.51
N PRO A 20 10.54 16.58 9.61
CA PRO A 20 9.58 17.66 9.44
C PRO A 20 8.21 17.09 9.06
N PRO A 21 7.07 17.58 9.61
CA PRO A 21 5.74 17.04 9.28
C PRO A 21 5.43 16.99 7.77
N THR A 22 6.04 17.88 6.97
CA THR A 22 5.89 17.91 5.51
C THR A 22 6.59 16.76 4.77
N ASP A 23 7.57 16.12 5.41
CA ASP A 23 8.40 15.04 4.86
C ASP A 23 8.11 13.68 5.50
N GLU A 24 7.12 13.61 6.38
CA GLU A 24 6.66 12.38 7.03
C GLU A 24 5.97 11.47 6.00
N ARG A 25 6.40 10.21 5.94
CA ARG A 25 5.74 9.18 5.14
C ARG A 25 5.53 7.92 5.95
N ASN A 26 4.28 7.51 6.06
CA ASN A 26 3.91 6.24 6.68
C ASN A 26 3.85 5.14 5.60
N MET A 27 4.66 4.11 5.77
CA MET A 27 4.76 2.97 4.86
C MET A 27 4.68 1.67 5.66
N TYR A 28 4.12 0.63 5.06
CA TYR A 28 4.09 -0.71 5.62
C TYR A 28 5.22 -1.53 5.01
N ILE A 29 6.30 -1.70 5.77
CA ILE A 29 7.49 -2.47 5.39
C ILE A 29 7.47 -3.77 6.14
N ASP A 30 7.48 -4.89 5.40
CA ASP A 30 7.36 -6.24 5.97
C ASP A 30 6.12 -6.39 6.88
N GLY A 31 5.02 -5.75 6.47
CA GLY A 31 3.75 -5.74 7.22
C GLY A 31 3.73 -4.89 8.50
N LEU A 32 4.85 -4.25 8.87
CA LEU A 32 4.96 -3.33 9.99
C LEU A 32 4.81 -1.89 9.52
N GLU A 33 4.04 -1.11 10.27
CA GLU A 33 3.92 0.33 10.03
C GLU A 33 5.22 1.01 10.42
N LYS A 34 5.74 1.85 9.51
CA LYS A 34 6.99 2.57 9.65
C LYS A 34 6.82 4.02 9.22
N THR A 35 7.28 4.95 10.04
CA THR A 35 7.31 6.38 9.77
C THR A 35 8.71 6.76 9.28
N LEU A 36 8.80 7.22 8.04
CA LEU A 36 10.06 7.43 7.34
C LEU A 36 10.24 8.88 6.90
N CYS A 37 11.50 9.33 6.91
CA CYS A 37 11.88 10.56 6.24
C CYS A 37 11.95 10.36 4.72
N LYS A 38 11.83 11.45 3.97
CA LYS A 38 11.91 11.48 2.49
C LYS A 38 13.10 10.71 1.89
N SER A 39 14.27 10.77 2.53
CA SER A 39 15.46 10.06 2.02
C SER A 39 15.32 8.55 2.19
N CYS A 40 14.87 8.08 3.36
CA CYS A 40 14.74 6.66 3.65
C CYS A 40 13.58 6.04 2.86
N SER A 41 12.47 6.76 2.70
CA SER A 41 11.36 6.32 1.83
C SER A 41 11.82 6.20 0.38
N GLY A 42 12.62 7.15 -0.11
CA GLY A 42 13.16 7.13 -1.47
C GLY A 42 14.11 5.95 -1.72
N GLN A 43 14.92 5.56 -0.73
CA GLN A 43 15.74 4.35 -0.81
C GLN A 43 14.87 3.09 -0.90
N ILE A 44 13.82 3.00 -0.08
CA ILE A 44 12.89 1.88 -0.12
C ILE A 44 12.18 1.75 -1.46
N GLU A 45 11.76 2.87 -2.05
CA GLU A 45 11.17 2.91 -3.39
C GLU A 45 12.12 2.42 -4.50
N GLN A 46 13.44 2.47 -4.27
CA GLN A 46 14.45 1.95 -5.20
C GLN A 46 14.73 0.46 -5.00
N THR A 47 14.60 -0.05 -3.78
CA THR A 47 14.94 -1.44 -3.43
C THR A 47 13.75 -2.39 -3.52
N LEU A 48 12.57 -1.94 -3.10
CA LEU A 48 11.37 -2.77 -2.98
C LEU A 48 10.29 -2.32 -3.96
N LYS A 49 9.41 -3.27 -4.30
CA LYS A 49 8.21 -2.93 -5.06
C LYS A 49 7.22 -2.26 -4.11
N VAL A 50 7.01 -0.96 -4.31
CA VAL A 50 6.08 -0.15 -3.50
C VAL A 50 4.73 -0.02 -4.21
N LEU A 51 3.67 -0.31 -3.48
CA LEU A 51 2.29 -0.11 -3.87
C LEU A 51 1.68 1.01 -3.04
N ASP A 52 1.44 2.16 -3.66
CA ASP A 52 0.68 3.23 -3.04
C ASP A 52 -0.83 2.91 -3.02
N PHE A 53 -1.57 3.70 -2.25
CA PHE A 53 -3.01 3.52 -2.06
C PHE A 53 -3.78 3.51 -3.38
N ARG A 54 -3.31 4.20 -4.42
CA ARG A 54 -3.99 4.29 -5.72
C ARG A 54 -3.83 3.00 -6.48
N LEU A 55 -2.60 2.46 -6.53
CA LEU A 55 -2.34 1.15 -7.11
C LEU A 55 -3.10 0.05 -6.37
N ILE A 56 -3.19 0.13 -5.04
CA ILE A 56 -3.99 -0.81 -4.25
C ILE A 56 -5.49 -0.67 -4.63
N CYS A 57 -6.01 0.54 -4.79
CA CYS A 57 -7.40 0.74 -5.22
C CYS A 57 -7.67 0.21 -6.63
N ASP A 58 -6.77 0.45 -7.58
CA ASP A 58 -6.87 -0.08 -8.94
C ASP A 58 -6.80 -1.61 -8.93
N LEU A 59 -5.91 -2.20 -8.12
CA LEU A 59 -5.82 -3.65 -7.89
C LEU A 59 -7.14 -4.22 -7.41
N LEU A 60 -7.71 -3.67 -6.33
CA LEU A 60 -8.98 -4.14 -5.78
C LEU A 60 -10.12 -3.96 -6.80
N SER A 61 -10.09 -2.90 -7.59
CA SER A 61 -11.06 -2.65 -8.66
C SER A 61 -10.97 -3.68 -9.79
N GLU A 62 -9.76 -4.08 -10.20
CA GLU A 62 -9.57 -5.15 -11.18
C GLU A 62 -10.02 -6.52 -10.64
N LEU A 63 -9.74 -6.83 -9.37
CA LEU A 63 -10.26 -8.05 -8.73
C LEU A 63 -11.79 -8.09 -8.70
N ILE A 64 -12.44 -6.96 -8.40
CA ILE A 64 -13.91 -6.85 -8.47
C ILE A 64 -14.43 -7.12 -9.89
N LYS A 65 -13.77 -6.54 -10.91
CA LYS A 65 -14.15 -6.73 -12.31
C LYS A 65 -14.01 -8.20 -12.72
N GLY A 66 -12.89 -8.83 -12.37
CA GLY A 66 -12.61 -10.24 -12.66
C GLY A 66 -13.58 -11.21 -11.97
N PHE A 67 -13.94 -10.95 -10.71
CA PHE A 67 -14.91 -11.78 -9.98
C PHE A 67 -16.34 -11.65 -10.52
N GLY A 68 -16.69 -10.48 -11.06
CA GLY A 68 -17.96 -10.19 -11.70
C GLY A 68 -18.78 -9.13 -10.97
N ARG A 69 -19.11 -8.05 -11.69
CA ARG A 69 -19.78 -6.84 -11.16
C ARG A 69 -21.15 -7.10 -10.51
N VAL A 70 -21.84 -8.17 -10.90
CA VAL A 70 -23.13 -8.56 -10.30
C VAL A 70 -23.00 -9.20 -8.92
N LYS A 71 -21.79 -9.66 -8.54
CA LYS A 71 -21.51 -10.36 -7.27
C LYS A 71 -20.76 -9.49 -6.26
N VAL A 72 -20.64 -8.18 -6.47
CA VAL A 72 -19.85 -7.25 -5.63
C VAL A 72 -20.21 -7.34 -4.15
N ARG A 73 -21.49 -7.54 -3.82
CA ARG A 73 -21.97 -7.66 -2.42
C ARG A 73 -21.44 -8.90 -1.68
N GLN A 74 -20.95 -9.89 -2.42
CA GLN A 74 -20.36 -11.12 -1.89
C GLN A 74 -18.83 -11.07 -1.90
N PHE A 75 -18.24 -10.00 -2.44
CA PHE A 75 -16.81 -9.86 -2.61
C PHE A 75 -16.22 -9.04 -1.47
N ASN A 76 -15.66 -9.77 -0.50
CA ASN A 76 -14.89 -9.25 0.63
C ASN A 76 -13.43 -9.75 0.53
N LEU A 77 -12.57 -9.39 1.50
CA LEU A 77 -11.16 -9.76 1.44
C LEU A 77 -10.92 -11.28 1.53
N VAL A 78 -11.77 -12.01 2.25
CA VAL A 78 -11.70 -13.48 2.34
C VAL A 78 -12.05 -14.13 0.99
N THR A 79 -13.13 -13.66 0.35
CA THR A 79 -13.52 -14.14 -0.98
C THR A 79 -12.49 -13.76 -2.04
N ALA A 80 -11.87 -12.59 -1.94
CA ALA A 80 -10.83 -12.14 -2.86
C ALA A 80 -9.58 -13.00 -2.81
N GLU A 81 -9.09 -13.31 -1.60
CA GLU A 81 -7.96 -14.23 -1.40
C GLU A 81 -8.24 -15.60 -2.03
N ARG A 82 -9.42 -16.18 -1.74
CA ARG A 82 -9.83 -17.46 -2.33
C ARG A 82 -9.90 -17.39 -3.86
N TYR A 83 -10.51 -16.32 -4.40
CA TYR A 83 -10.61 -16.11 -5.84
C TYR A 83 -9.22 -16.03 -6.51
N ILE A 84 -8.28 -15.31 -5.91
CA ILE A 84 -6.90 -15.19 -6.40
C ILE A 84 -6.22 -16.56 -6.45
N ILE A 85 -6.36 -17.35 -5.38
CA ILE A 85 -5.76 -18.69 -5.28
C ILE A 85 -6.38 -19.66 -6.29
N GLU A 86 -7.72 -19.76 -6.31
CA GLU A 86 -8.44 -20.72 -7.16
C GLU A 86 -8.26 -20.47 -8.66
N ASN A 87 -8.00 -19.22 -9.06
CA ASN A 87 -7.90 -18.82 -10.46
C ASN A 87 -6.48 -18.39 -10.88
N GLU A 88 -5.49 -18.58 -10.00
CA GLU A 88 -4.09 -18.21 -10.23
C GLU A 88 -3.95 -16.79 -10.81
N VAL A 89 -4.66 -15.83 -10.21
CA VAL A 89 -4.80 -14.48 -10.77
C VAL A 89 -3.44 -13.79 -10.83
N VAL A 90 -3.16 -13.15 -11.96
CA VAL A 90 -2.02 -12.26 -12.19
C VAL A 90 -2.57 -10.94 -12.72
N LEU A 91 -2.06 -9.82 -12.22
CA LEU A 91 -2.51 -8.49 -12.63
C LEU A 91 -1.34 -7.65 -13.15
N THR A 92 -1.62 -6.86 -14.19
CA THR A 92 -0.72 -5.80 -14.64
C THR A 92 -1.50 -4.50 -14.60
N ILE A 93 -1.07 -3.56 -13.76
CA ILE A 93 -1.79 -2.32 -13.47
C ILE A 93 -0.94 -1.15 -13.96
N GLU A 94 -1.56 -0.23 -14.68
CA GLU A 94 -0.91 1.00 -15.10
C GLU A 94 -0.86 2.01 -13.95
N LYS A 95 0.31 2.58 -13.70
CA LYS A 95 0.47 3.68 -12.76
C LYS A 95 -0.23 4.93 -13.29
N ARG A 96 -0.89 5.64 -12.39
CA ARG A 96 -1.55 6.92 -12.68
C ARG A 96 -0.82 8.09 -12.02
N GLY A 97 -0.77 9.22 -12.71
CA GLY A 97 -0.17 10.47 -12.26
C GLY A 97 -0.76 11.67 -13.00
N GLY A 98 0.05 12.69 -13.28
CA GLY A 98 -0.43 13.92 -13.93
C GLY A 98 -1.34 14.77 -13.05
N LYS A 99 -2.14 15.65 -13.67
CA LYS A 99 -2.97 16.59 -12.91
C LYS A 99 -4.08 15.80 -12.21
N PHE A 100 -4.19 15.96 -10.89
CA PHE A 100 -5.10 15.18 -10.02
C PHE A 100 -4.83 13.66 -9.95
N ASN A 101 -3.69 13.18 -10.47
CA ASN A 101 -3.28 11.76 -10.41
C ASN A 101 -4.23 10.79 -11.14
N GLN A 102 -4.87 11.24 -12.22
CA GLN A 102 -5.81 10.43 -13.01
C GLN A 102 -5.26 10.02 -14.37
N GLU A 103 -4.13 10.56 -14.79
CA GLU A 103 -3.57 10.35 -16.11
C GLU A 103 -2.72 9.06 -16.16
N PRO A 104 -2.90 8.19 -17.16
CA PRO A 104 -2.03 7.03 -17.37
C PRO A 104 -0.60 7.48 -17.63
N LEU A 105 0.38 6.88 -16.94
CA LEU A 105 1.78 7.24 -17.06
C LEU A 105 2.55 6.37 -18.07
N GLY A 106 1.92 5.35 -18.68
CA GLY A 106 2.59 4.36 -19.51
C GLY A 106 3.55 3.44 -18.75
N GLN A 107 3.52 3.50 -17.41
CA GLN A 107 4.33 2.65 -16.53
C GLN A 107 3.44 1.58 -15.93
N PHE A 108 3.88 0.33 -15.95
CA PHE A 108 3.08 -0.80 -15.50
C PHE A 108 3.74 -1.51 -14.32
N VAL A 109 2.92 -1.96 -13.39
CA VAL A 109 3.32 -2.84 -12.28
C VAL A 109 2.65 -4.19 -12.50
N SER A 110 3.45 -5.21 -12.75
CA SER A 110 2.99 -6.59 -12.76
C SER A 110 3.05 -7.19 -11.36
N LEU A 111 1.99 -7.88 -10.98
CA LEU A 111 1.78 -8.52 -9.69
C LEU A 111 1.45 -9.99 -9.91
N SER A 112 2.32 -10.84 -9.40
CA SER A 112 2.12 -12.29 -9.33
C SER A 112 1.00 -12.66 -8.36
N THR A 113 0.48 -13.87 -8.46
CA THR A 113 -0.52 -14.42 -7.54
C THR A 113 -0.08 -14.32 -6.08
N GLN A 114 1.19 -14.64 -5.78
CA GLN A 114 1.73 -14.57 -4.42
C GLN A 114 1.78 -13.13 -3.90
N GLU A 115 2.17 -12.17 -4.74
CA GLU A 115 2.18 -10.74 -4.38
C GLU A 115 0.76 -10.23 -4.10
N LEU A 116 -0.22 -10.65 -4.89
CA LEU A 116 -1.63 -10.32 -4.66
C LEU A 116 -2.13 -10.89 -3.34
N ILE A 117 -1.78 -12.14 -3.01
CA ILE A 117 -2.11 -12.76 -1.72
C ILE A 117 -1.49 -11.95 -0.57
N THR A 118 -0.21 -11.58 -0.67
CA THR A 118 0.46 -10.75 0.35
C THR A 118 -0.27 -9.43 0.59
N VAL A 119 -0.72 -8.75 -0.47
CA VAL A 119 -1.52 -7.51 -0.35
C VAL A 119 -2.84 -7.79 0.36
N ILE A 120 -3.57 -8.82 -0.03
CA ILE A 120 -4.88 -9.14 0.57
C ILE A 120 -4.72 -9.54 2.04
N GLU A 121 -3.73 -10.36 2.38
CA GLU A 121 -3.42 -10.73 3.77
C GLU A 121 -3.07 -9.50 4.61
N PHE A 122 -2.27 -8.59 4.08
CA PHE A 122 -1.97 -7.32 4.73
C PHE A 122 -3.26 -6.54 5.02
N LEU A 123 -4.12 -6.37 4.02
CA LEU A 123 -5.39 -5.65 4.18
C LEU A 123 -6.30 -6.33 5.21
N LYS A 124 -6.35 -7.67 5.27
CA LYS A 124 -7.11 -8.43 6.27
C LYS A 124 -6.64 -8.17 7.70
N ARG A 125 -5.35 -7.86 7.91
CA ARG A 125 -4.80 -7.53 9.24
C ARG A 125 -5.16 -6.10 9.68
N LYS A 126 -5.38 -5.18 8.74
CA LYS A 126 -5.59 -3.75 9.01
C LYS A 126 -7.03 -3.28 8.86
N ILE A 127 -7.84 -4.02 8.12
CA ILE A 127 -9.23 -3.69 7.78
C ILE A 127 -10.08 -4.93 8.10
N ASN A 128 -11.30 -4.73 8.61
CA ASN A 128 -12.21 -5.84 8.85
C ASN A 128 -12.43 -6.66 7.55
N PRO A 129 -12.03 -7.94 7.53
CA PRO A 129 -11.97 -8.74 6.30
C PRO A 129 -13.34 -9.08 5.71
N ASN A 130 -14.41 -8.91 6.50
CA ASN A 130 -15.78 -9.18 6.08
C ASN A 130 -16.47 -7.95 5.46
N LEU A 131 -15.81 -6.79 5.44
CA LEU A 131 -16.31 -5.61 4.75
C LEU A 131 -16.39 -5.86 3.24
N TRP A 132 -17.38 -5.27 2.60
CA TRP A 132 -17.48 -5.25 1.14
C TRP A 132 -16.27 -4.54 0.53
N MET A 133 -15.81 -5.01 -0.63
CA MET A 133 -14.59 -4.49 -1.22
C MET A 133 -14.60 -2.97 -1.46
N ASN A 134 -15.76 -2.37 -1.76
CA ASN A 134 -15.86 -0.91 -1.90
C ASN A 134 -15.57 -0.17 -0.58
N ALA A 135 -15.97 -0.73 0.57
CA ALA A 135 -15.65 -0.17 1.88
C ALA A 135 -14.16 -0.36 2.23
N VAL A 136 -13.57 -1.47 1.78
CA VAL A 136 -12.11 -1.71 1.87
C VAL A 136 -11.35 -0.65 1.06
N ILE A 137 -11.76 -0.39 -0.19
CA ILE A 137 -11.19 0.67 -1.04
C ILE A 137 -11.28 2.03 -0.33
N GLY A 138 -12.44 2.35 0.28
CA GLY A 138 -12.60 3.57 1.08
C GLY A 138 -11.59 3.69 2.21
N ASN A 139 -11.34 2.60 2.96
CA ASN A 139 -10.34 2.58 4.04
C ASN A 139 -8.91 2.77 3.53
N VAL A 140 -8.58 2.19 2.37
CA VAL A 140 -7.27 2.36 1.73
C VAL A 140 -7.04 3.81 1.32
N LEU A 141 -8.05 4.45 0.74
CA LEU A 141 -8.01 5.87 0.33
C LEU A 141 -7.89 6.80 1.54
N GLU A 142 -8.73 6.60 2.56
CA GLU A 142 -8.76 7.44 3.77
C GLU A 142 -7.42 7.41 4.51
N LYS A 143 -6.83 6.22 4.65
CA LYS A 143 -5.56 6.03 5.36
C LYS A 143 -4.32 6.23 4.48
N GLN A 144 -4.51 6.51 3.18
CA GLN A 144 -3.44 6.65 2.19
C GLN A 144 -2.37 5.54 2.30
N MET A 145 -2.81 4.28 2.45
CA MET A 145 -1.90 3.16 2.74
C MET A 145 -0.82 2.99 1.67
N ILE A 146 0.42 2.78 2.09
CA ILE A 146 1.54 2.46 1.20
C ILE A 146 2.15 1.14 1.66
N ILE A 147 2.19 0.12 0.81
CA ILE A 147 2.66 -1.23 1.15
C ILE A 147 3.92 -1.54 0.34
N THR A 148 4.92 -2.17 0.94
CA THR A 148 6.04 -2.75 0.20
C THR A 148 5.86 -4.25 0.02
N LEU A 149 6.27 -4.74 -1.14
CA LEU A 149 6.32 -6.16 -1.46
C LEU A 149 7.78 -6.63 -1.50
N GLY A 150 8.08 -7.68 -0.74
CA GLY A 150 9.43 -8.20 -0.51
C GLY A 150 9.93 -7.93 0.91
N GLN A 151 11.01 -8.61 1.30
CA GLN A 151 11.70 -8.37 2.58
C GLN A 151 12.74 -7.26 2.40
N ALA A 152 12.73 -6.28 3.29
CA ALA A 152 13.81 -5.31 3.37
C ALA A 152 15.04 -5.99 4.00
N GLU A 153 16.11 -6.19 3.23
CA GLU A 153 17.41 -6.60 3.78
C GLU A 153 18.02 -5.40 4.53
N TRP A 154 17.64 -5.23 5.80
CA TRP A 154 18.31 -4.30 6.69
C TRP A 154 19.60 -4.98 7.17
N SER A 155 20.74 -4.55 6.64
CA SER A 155 21.98 -4.74 7.38
C SER A 155 21.94 -3.79 8.58
N GLU A 156 21.55 -4.32 9.73
CA GLU A 156 21.87 -3.71 11.02
C GLU A 156 23.40 -3.65 11.14
N ASN A 157 24.02 -2.63 10.55
CA ASN A 157 25.38 -2.27 10.89
C ASN A 157 25.35 -1.74 12.32
N LYS A 158 25.71 -2.63 13.25
CA LYS A 158 26.10 -2.35 14.64
C LYS A 158 27.12 -1.21 14.73
#